data_AF-A0A917LIP0-F1
#
_entry.id   AF-A0A917LIP0-F1
#
_cell.length_a   1.000
_cell.length_b   1.000
_cell.length_c   1.000
_cell.angle_alpha   90.00
_cell.angle_beta   90.00
_cell.angle_gamma   90.00
#
_symmetry.space_group_name_H-M   'P 1'
#
loop_
_entity.id
_entity.type
_entity.pdbx_description
1 polymer ?
#
loop_
_entity_poly.entity_id
_entity_poly.type
_entity_poly.pdbx_seq_one_letter_code
_entity_poly.pdbx_strand_id
1 'polypeptide(L)'
;MFYGATDVDTAIAEIGAHSSYTHAVVGEFTPVRELRLLNLAGLNKLPKPSLFDQGQHKAFFATKFLREFVADLTKPIELDGREHIDYVPTQVFTEYLKTAHPGRLDGLMFPSAQNDSGSNVVIFCGPEHCASNGSEGKYSRLSLDPATVVKYRVTTVIRRSGK
;
A
#
# COMPACT_ATOMS: atom_id res chain seq x y z
N MET A 1 3.38 6.66 9.32
CA MET A 1 3.02 6.08 8.00
C MET A 1 1.52 6.12 7.93
N PHE A 2 0.98 6.65 6.85
CA PHE A 2 -0.45 6.60 6.55
C PHE A 2 -0.70 5.42 5.62
N TYR A 3 -1.66 4.56 5.97
CA TYR A 3 -2.10 3.42 5.16
C TYR A 3 -3.53 3.68 4.71
N GLY A 4 -3.76 3.60 3.40
CA GLY A 4 -5.08 3.74 2.80
C GLY A 4 -5.21 2.87 1.55
N ALA A 5 -6.33 3.03 0.84
CA ALA A 5 -6.59 2.36 -0.41
C ALA A 5 -7.15 3.34 -1.45
N THR A 6 -7.14 2.93 -2.71
CA THR A 6 -7.67 3.72 -3.84
C THR A 6 -9.18 3.86 -3.85
N ASP A 7 -9.88 2.98 -3.13
CA ASP A 7 -11.34 2.89 -3.10
C ASP A 7 -11.81 2.30 -1.77
N VAL A 8 -13.07 2.59 -1.44
CA VAL A 8 -13.69 2.23 -0.16
C VAL A 8 -13.80 0.72 0.04
N ASP A 9 -14.11 -0.03 -1.02
CA ASP A 9 -14.29 -1.48 -0.96
C ASP A 9 -12.97 -2.17 -0.60
N THR A 10 -11.86 -1.71 -1.19
CA THR A 10 -10.52 -2.19 -0.85
C THR A 10 -10.14 -1.87 0.58
N ALA A 11 -10.41 -0.65 1.07
CA ALA A 11 -10.14 -0.29 2.46
C ALA A 11 -10.91 -1.19 3.44
N ILE A 12 -12.19 -1.46 3.17
CA ILE A 12 -13.03 -2.34 4.00
C ILE A 12 -12.49 -3.78 3.97
N ALA A 13 -12.14 -4.30 2.79
CA ALA A 13 -11.63 -5.66 2.64
C ALA A 13 -10.31 -5.87 3.38
N GLU A 14 -9.38 -4.92 3.28
CA GLU A 14 -8.10 -4.94 3.99
C GLU A 14 -8.27 -4.83 5.51
N ILE A 15 -9.14 -3.94 6.00
CA ILE A 15 -9.49 -3.86 7.43
C ILE A 15 -10.06 -5.20 7.91
N GLY A 16 -10.97 -5.79 7.14
CA GLY A 16 -11.65 -7.04 7.49
C GLY A 16 -10.74 -8.27 7.53
N ALA A 17 -9.67 -8.28 6.74
CA ALA A 17 -8.69 -9.37 6.77
C ALA A 17 -7.76 -9.33 7.99
N HIS A 18 -7.52 -8.15 8.55
CA HIS A 18 -6.55 -7.93 9.63
C HIS A 18 -7.20 -7.61 10.99
N SER A 19 -8.53 -7.76 11.10
CA SER A 19 -9.28 -7.34 12.28
C SER A 19 -10.36 -8.35 12.63
N SER A 20 -10.50 -8.65 13.93
CA SER A 20 -11.64 -9.42 14.45
C SER A 20 -12.92 -8.57 14.58
N TYR A 21 -12.85 -7.26 14.33
CA TYR A 21 -14.01 -6.37 14.42
C TYR A 21 -14.94 -6.54 13.23
N THR A 22 -16.24 -6.51 13.49
CA THR A 22 -17.30 -6.66 12.48
C THR A 22 -17.62 -5.38 11.71
N HIS A 23 -16.92 -4.29 11.99
CA HIS A 23 -17.15 -2.98 11.39
C HIS A 23 -15.84 -2.27 11.09
N ALA A 24 -15.83 -1.53 9.99
CA ALA A 24 -14.76 -0.63 9.57
C ALA A 24 -15.29 0.81 9.58
N VAL A 25 -14.50 1.77 10.08
CA VAL A 25 -14.77 3.19 9.88
C VAL A 25 -13.78 3.69 8.85
N VAL A 26 -14.29 4.27 7.77
CA VAL A 26 -13.48 4.75 6.64
C VAL A 26 -13.83 6.21 6.39
N GLY A 27 -12.87 6.95 5.84
CA GLY A 27 -13.03 8.33 5.41
C GLY A 27 -12.07 8.63 4.27
N GLU A 28 -12.48 9.50 3.36
CA GLU A 28 -11.72 9.88 2.19
C GLU A 28 -10.64 10.89 2.55
N PHE A 29 -9.41 10.61 2.11
CA PHE A 29 -8.29 11.53 2.23
C PHE A 29 -7.86 11.99 0.84
N THR A 30 -7.76 13.31 0.64
CA THR A 30 -7.26 13.91 -0.60
C THR A 30 -5.87 14.50 -0.37
N PRO A 31 -4.91 14.29 -1.28
CA PRO A 31 -3.64 15.01 -1.26
C PRO A 31 -3.85 16.52 -1.44
N VAL A 32 -3.29 17.33 -0.54
CA VAL A 32 -3.39 18.80 -0.60
C VAL A 32 -2.20 19.44 -1.32
N ARG A 33 -1.31 18.58 -1.83
CA ARG A 33 -0.11 18.91 -2.61
C ARG A 33 0.22 17.70 -3.48
N GLU A 34 1.08 17.90 -4.47
CA GLU A 34 1.63 16.79 -5.27
C GLU A 34 2.39 15.81 -4.37
N LEU A 35 2.10 14.51 -4.53
CA LEU A 35 2.79 13.42 -3.85
C LEU A 35 3.47 12.52 -4.87
N ARG A 36 4.73 12.18 -4.65
CA ARG A 36 5.49 11.26 -5.52
C ARG A 36 5.43 9.85 -4.97
N LEU A 37 4.64 9.00 -5.61
CA LEU A 37 4.48 7.61 -5.19
C LEU A 37 5.21 6.65 -6.14
N LEU A 38 5.91 5.66 -5.57
CA LEU A 38 6.39 4.52 -6.34
C LEU A 38 5.20 3.60 -6.66
N ASN A 39 4.76 3.59 -7.92
CA ASN A 39 3.64 2.77 -8.36
C ASN A 39 4.09 1.35 -8.71
N LEU A 40 3.76 0.39 -7.84
CA LEU A 40 3.99 -1.05 -8.00
C LEU A 40 2.71 -1.81 -8.38
N ALA A 41 1.54 -1.17 -8.36
CA ALA A 41 0.26 -1.79 -8.72
C ALA A 41 0.22 -2.30 -10.18
N GLY A 42 0.93 -1.61 -11.08
CA GLY A 42 1.04 -1.98 -12.49
C GLY A 42 2.13 -3.00 -12.81
N LEU A 43 2.94 -3.43 -11.84
CA LEU A 43 4.16 -4.18 -12.09
C LEU A 43 3.92 -5.50 -12.83
N ASN A 44 2.78 -6.15 -12.57
CA ASN A 44 2.40 -7.39 -13.25
C ASN A 44 2.10 -7.22 -14.73
N LYS A 45 1.71 -6.01 -15.16
CA LYS A 45 1.39 -5.66 -16.55
C LYS A 45 2.65 -5.33 -17.37
N LEU A 46 3.78 -5.06 -16.72
CA LEU A 46 5.02 -4.79 -17.42
C LEU A 46 5.55 -6.07 -18.08
N PRO A 47 6.10 -6.00 -19.31
CA PRO A 47 6.73 -7.14 -19.94
C PRO A 47 7.88 -7.64 -19.07
N LYS A 48 8.05 -8.97 -19.01
CA LYS A 48 9.18 -9.56 -18.31
C LYS A 48 10.42 -9.37 -19.20
N PRO A 49 11.45 -8.66 -18.72
CA PRO A 49 12.71 -8.56 -19.45
C PRO A 49 13.27 -9.97 -19.72
N SER A 50 14.02 -10.15 -20.80
CA SER A 50 14.67 -11.44 -21.06
C SER A 50 15.93 -11.57 -20.22
N LEU A 51 16.10 -12.71 -19.53
CA LEU A 51 17.35 -13.06 -18.86
C LEU A 51 18.49 -13.31 -19.86
N PHE A 52 18.17 -13.73 -21.09
CA PHE A 52 19.16 -14.07 -22.11
C PHE A 52 19.55 -12.88 -22.99
N ASP A 53 18.86 -11.74 -22.84
CA ASP A 53 19.25 -10.48 -23.47
C ASP A 53 20.20 -9.73 -22.53
N GLN A 54 21.49 -9.70 -22.88
CA GLN A 54 22.52 -9.02 -22.10
C GLN A 54 22.21 -7.54 -21.85
N GLY A 55 21.53 -6.87 -22.79
CA GLY A 55 21.11 -5.48 -22.65
C GLY A 55 20.04 -5.27 -21.57
N GLN A 56 19.32 -6.33 -21.20
CA GLN A 56 18.21 -6.29 -20.26
C GLN A 56 18.53 -6.87 -18.88
N HIS A 57 19.74 -7.38 -18.63
CA HIS A 57 20.10 -8.00 -17.35
C HIS A 57 19.76 -7.14 -16.13
N LYS A 58 20.08 -5.84 -16.14
CA LYS A 58 19.76 -4.94 -15.02
C LYS A 58 18.25 -4.81 -14.81
N ALA A 59 17.50 -4.63 -15.90
CA ALA A 59 16.04 -4.52 -15.87
C ALA A 59 15.40 -5.82 -15.40
N PHE A 60 15.93 -6.97 -15.80
CA PHE A 60 15.48 -8.28 -15.36
C PHE A 60 15.56 -8.41 -13.84
N PHE A 61 16.74 -8.22 -13.25
CA PHE A 61 16.92 -8.38 -11.80
C PHE A 61 16.14 -7.33 -11.00
N ALA A 62 16.09 -6.08 -11.46
CA ALA A 62 15.29 -5.05 -10.81
C ALA A 62 13.79 -5.39 -10.83
N THR A 63 13.27 -5.82 -11.98
CA THR A 63 11.85 -6.20 -12.12
C THR A 63 11.53 -7.44 -11.30
N LYS A 64 12.43 -8.42 -11.28
CA LYS A 64 12.30 -9.64 -10.46
C LYS A 64 12.22 -9.27 -8.98
N PHE A 65 13.17 -8.48 -8.48
CA PHE A 65 13.19 -8.01 -7.10
C PHE A 65 11.90 -7.28 -6.73
N LEU A 66 11.44 -6.33 -7.56
CA LEU A 66 10.21 -5.60 -7.27
C LEU A 66 8.98 -6.51 -7.23
N ARG A 67 8.94 -7.56 -8.07
CA ARG A 67 7.83 -8.53 -8.08
C ARG A 67 7.84 -9.39 -6.81
N GLU A 68 9.01 -9.84 -6.38
CA GLU A 68 9.18 -10.57 -5.13
C GLU A 68 8.82 -9.70 -3.92
N PHE A 69 9.28 -8.44 -3.91
CA PHE A 69 8.91 -7.46 -2.88
C PHE A 69 7.41 -7.21 -2.81
N VAL A 70 6.72 -7.05 -3.96
CA VAL A 70 5.26 -6.93 -3.99
C VAL A 70 4.58 -8.19 -3.48
N ALA A 71 5.06 -9.37 -3.88
CA ALA A 71 4.52 -10.64 -3.39
C ALA A 71 4.62 -10.68 -1.85
N ASP A 72 5.76 -10.31 -1.28
CA ASP A 72 5.95 -10.25 0.17
C ASP A 72 5.05 -9.21 0.86
N LEU A 73 4.87 -8.02 0.27
CA LEU A 73 3.94 -7.00 0.79
C LEU A 73 2.48 -7.48 0.82
N THR A 74 2.10 -8.36 -0.10
CA THR A 74 0.72 -8.85 -0.25
C THR A 74 0.48 -10.20 0.42
N LYS A 75 1.49 -10.78 1.08
CA LYS A 75 1.29 -12.00 1.87
C LYS A 75 0.35 -11.70 3.05
N PRO A 76 -0.58 -12.61 3.38
CA PRO A 76 -1.33 -12.52 4.62
C PRO A 76 -0.37 -12.50 5.81
N ILE A 77 -0.62 -11.61 6.78
CA ILE A 77 0.08 -11.67 8.07
C ILE A 77 -0.51 -12.87 8.82
N GLU A 78 0.22 -13.99 8.85
CA GLU A 78 -0.11 -15.10 9.75
C GLU A 78 0.31 -14.71 11.17
N LEU A 79 -0.67 -14.50 12.06
CA LEU A 79 -0.42 -14.15 13.46
C LEU A 79 0.03 -15.37 14.28
N ASP A 80 1.11 -16.04 13.87
CA ASP A 80 1.60 -17.30 14.43
C ASP A 80 2.81 -17.13 15.39
N GLY A 81 3.21 -15.88 15.65
CA GLY A 81 4.38 -15.54 16.46
C GLY A 81 5.71 -15.48 15.69
N ARG A 82 5.74 -15.73 14.37
CA ARG A 82 6.89 -15.51 13.47
C ARG A 82 6.76 -14.27 12.60
N GLU A 83 5.66 -13.53 12.76
CA GLU A 83 5.31 -12.26 12.08
C GLU A 83 6.50 -11.29 11.94
N HIS A 84 7.37 -11.25 12.94
CA HIS A 84 8.49 -10.31 12.99
C HIS A 84 9.65 -10.64 12.05
N ILE A 85 9.80 -11.88 11.56
CA ILE A 85 10.95 -12.28 10.74
C ILE A 85 10.68 -12.09 9.25
N ASP A 86 9.48 -12.48 8.79
CA ASP A 86 9.13 -12.45 7.37
C ASP A 86 8.89 -11.03 6.83
N TYR A 87 8.59 -10.07 7.72
CA TYR A 87 8.35 -8.67 7.36
C TYR A 87 9.57 -7.76 7.48
N VAL A 88 10.71 -8.22 8.02
CA VAL A 88 11.92 -7.38 8.11
C VAL A 88 12.39 -6.91 6.72
N PRO A 89 12.46 -7.78 5.69
CA PRO A 89 12.94 -7.35 4.37
C PRO A 89 12.06 -6.24 3.76
N THR A 90 10.75 -6.33 3.91
CA THR A 90 9.83 -5.32 3.38
C THR A 90 9.96 -4.00 4.12
N GLN A 91 10.08 -4.03 5.44
CA GLN A 91 10.31 -2.83 6.26
C GLN A 91 11.63 -2.13 5.92
N VAL A 92 12.72 -2.87 5.76
CA VAL A 92 14.04 -2.30 5.42
C VAL A 92 13.98 -1.60 4.07
N PHE A 93 13.39 -2.22 3.06
CA PHE A 93 13.29 -1.59 1.75
C PHE A 93 12.36 -0.37 1.76
N THR A 94 11.23 -0.43 2.46
CA THR A 94 10.34 0.72 2.65
C THR A 94 11.04 1.88 3.35
N GLU A 95 11.86 1.61 4.38
CA GLU A 95 12.62 2.66 5.07
C GLU A 95 13.71 3.26 4.15
N TYR A 96 14.36 2.44 3.32
CA TYR A 96 15.26 2.94 2.26
C TYR A 96 14.54 3.88 1.29
N LEU A 97 13.35 3.50 0.80
CA LEU A 97 12.54 4.35 -0.09
C LEU A 97 12.18 5.69 0.57
N LYS A 98 11.88 5.66 1.87
CA LYS A 98 11.51 6.84 2.67
C LYS A 98 12.68 7.77 2.96
N THR A 99 13.88 7.23 3.20
CA THR A 99 15.00 8.01 3.79
C THR A 99 16.17 8.26 2.85
N ALA A 100 16.50 7.30 2.00
CA ALA A 100 17.77 7.29 1.26
C ALA A 100 17.60 7.28 -0.26
N HIS A 101 16.41 6.96 -0.77
CA HIS A 101 16.18 6.91 -2.21
C HIS A 101 16.31 8.31 -2.86
N PRO A 102 17.16 8.48 -3.89
CA PRO A 102 17.43 9.80 -4.49
C PRO A 102 16.21 10.46 -5.15
N GLY A 103 15.21 9.67 -5.55
CA GLY A 103 13.96 10.18 -6.14
C GLY A 103 13.06 10.96 -5.19
N ARG A 104 13.32 10.91 -3.86
CA ARG A 104 12.53 11.54 -2.79
C ARG A 104 11.04 11.20 -2.92
N LEU A 105 10.70 9.98 -2.54
CA LEU A 105 9.33 9.48 -2.61
C LEU A 105 8.54 9.92 -1.37
N ASP A 106 7.26 10.23 -1.57
CA ASP A 106 6.30 10.47 -0.50
C ASP A 106 5.56 9.18 -0.10
N GLY A 107 5.78 8.09 -0.82
CA GLY A 107 5.10 6.83 -0.55
C GLY A 107 5.23 5.80 -1.66
N LEU A 108 4.44 4.75 -1.54
CA LEU A 108 4.32 3.69 -2.54
C LEU A 108 2.86 3.23 -2.66
N MET A 109 2.54 2.67 -3.83
CA MET A 109 1.25 2.08 -4.14
C MET A 109 1.49 0.67 -4.65
N PHE A 110 0.72 -0.31 -4.15
CA PHE A 110 0.88 -1.72 -4.50
C PHE A 110 -0.50 -2.40 -4.55
N PRO A 111 -0.65 -3.54 -5.26
CA PRO A 111 -1.96 -4.17 -5.41
C PRO A 111 -2.48 -4.65 -4.05
N SER A 112 -3.80 -4.63 -3.86
CA SER A 112 -4.41 -5.17 -2.65
C SER A 112 -4.36 -6.69 -2.63
N ALA A 113 -4.12 -7.26 -1.45
CA ALA A 113 -4.19 -8.71 -1.24
C ALA A 113 -5.64 -9.19 -1.07
N GLN A 114 -6.60 -8.29 -0.84
CA GLN A 114 -7.99 -8.61 -0.56
C GLN A 114 -8.93 -8.24 -1.72
N ASN A 115 -8.56 -7.24 -2.52
CA ASN A 115 -9.34 -6.81 -3.69
C ASN A 115 -8.48 -6.74 -4.97
N ASP A 116 -8.76 -7.59 -5.95
CA ASP A 116 -7.96 -7.70 -7.18
C ASP A 116 -8.06 -6.47 -8.11
N SER A 117 -9.12 -5.66 -7.97
CA SER A 117 -9.28 -4.41 -8.73
C SER A 117 -8.70 -3.18 -8.01
N GLY A 118 -8.37 -3.33 -6.73
CA GLY A 118 -7.95 -2.24 -5.85
C GLY A 118 -6.45 -2.19 -5.59
N SER A 119 -6.00 -1.10 -4.96
CA SER A 119 -4.61 -0.94 -4.56
C SER A 119 -4.49 -0.27 -3.20
N ASN A 120 -3.50 -0.74 -2.44
CA ASN A 120 -3.08 -0.13 -1.19
C ASN A 120 -2.13 1.02 -1.49
N VAL A 121 -2.25 2.08 -0.68
CA VAL A 121 -1.42 3.27 -0.74
C VAL A 121 -0.80 3.50 0.63
N VAL A 122 0.52 3.66 0.65
CA VAL A 122 1.29 4.00 1.83
C VAL A 122 1.93 5.34 1.61
N ILE A 123 1.68 6.29 2.51
CA ILE A 123 2.27 7.63 2.47
C ILE A 123 3.19 7.80 3.68
N PHE A 124 4.40 8.28 3.41
CA PHE A 124 5.48 8.49 4.37
C PHE A 124 5.26 9.76 5.20
N CYS A 125 4.14 9.81 5.90
CA CYS A 125 3.81 10.89 6.82
C CYS A 125 3.16 10.36 8.11
N GLY A 126 3.22 11.15 9.18
CA GLY A 126 2.48 10.91 10.41
C GLY A 126 1.16 11.71 10.46
N PRO A 127 0.38 11.53 11.54
CA PRO A 127 -0.89 12.21 11.74
C PRO A 127 -0.75 13.74 11.79
N GLU A 128 0.40 14.28 12.18
CA GLU A 128 0.72 15.72 12.16
C GLU A 128 0.67 16.35 10.76
N HIS A 129 0.73 15.52 9.72
CA HIS A 129 0.60 15.94 8.33
C HIS A 129 -0.80 15.71 7.76
N CYS A 130 -1.77 15.29 8.59
CA CYS A 130 -3.17 15.14 8.19
C CYS A 130 -3.98 16.28 8.81
N ALA A 131 -4.88 16.87 8.02
CA ALA A 131 -5.83 17.88 8.49
C ALA A 131 -7.25 17.49 8.08
N SER A 132 -8.26 18.15 8.66
CA SER A 132 -9.63 18.09 8.13
C SER A 132 -9.78 19.09 6.99
N ASN A 133 -10.70 18.80 6.07
CA ASN A 133 -11.04 19.66 4.94
C ASN A 133 -11.34 21.10 5.40
N GLY A 134 -10.60 22.06 4.87
CA GLY A 134 -10.69 23.48 5.22
C GLY A 134 -9.81 23.92 6.40
N SER A 135 -9.05 23.00 7.00
CA SER A 135 -8.10 23.27 8.10
C SER A 135 -6.64 22.96 7.72
N GLU A 136 -6.35 22.88 6.42
CA GLU A 136 -5.01 22.56 5.91
C GLU A 136 -4.01 23.67 6.24
N GLY A 137 -2.84 23.27 6.71
CA GLY A 137 -1.71 24.15 6.97
C GLY A 137 -0.55 23.92 6.00
N LYS A 138 0.51 24.73 6.19
CA LYS A 138 1.77 24.65 5.43
C LYS A 138 2.40 23.25 5.41
N TYR A 139 2.15 22.44 6.44
CA TYR A 139 2.73 21.09 6.59
C TYR A 139 1.75 19.95 6.30
N SER A 140 0.48 20.25 5.97
CA SER A 140 -0.52 19.24 5.64
C SER A 140 -0.19 18.57 4.31
N ARG A 141 -0.21 17.24 4.29
CA ARG A 141 -0.04 16.42 3.09
C ARG A 141 -1.36 15.80 2.64
N LEU A 142 -2.22 15.45 3.60
CA LEU A 142 -3.51 14.84 3.38
C LEU A 142 -4.61 15.62 4.09
N SER A 143 -5.77 15.71 3.45
CA SER A 143 -6.98 16.30 4.01
C SER A 143 -8.07 15.25 4.07
N LEU A 144 -8.61 14.99 5.27
CA LEU A 144 -9.79 14.16 5.49
C LEU A 144 -11.03 14.99 5.19
N ASP A 145 -11.93 14.49 4.35
CA ASP A 145 -13.30 15.03 4.28
C ASP A 145 -14.14 14.40 5.42
N PRO A 146 -14.51 15.16 6.48
CA PRO A 146 -15.26 14.61 7.59
C PRO A 146 -16.66 14.12 7.19
N ALA A 147 -17.24 14.64 6.10
CA ALA A 147 -18.54 14.23 5.62
C ALA A 147 -18.54 12.81 5.02
N THR A 148 -17.37 12.31 4.63
CA THR A 148 -17.19 10.95 4.07
C THR A 148 -16.95 9.90 5.15
N VAL A 149 -16.85 10.31 6.42
CA VAL A 149 -16.59 9.37 7.53
C VAL A 149 -17.82 8.52 7.79
N VAL A 150 -17.76 7.27 7.36
CA VAL A 150 -18.88 6.34 7.42
C VAL A 150 -18.43 5.01 8.02
N LYS A 151 -19.33 4.41 8.81
CA LYS A 151 -19.16 3.07 9.38
C LYS A 151 -19.78 2.02 8.47
N TYR A 152 -18.96 1.08 8.02
CA TYR A 152 -19.37 -0.07 7.22
C TYR A 152 -19.33 -1.35 8.05
N ARG A 153 -20.19 -2.30 7.72
CA ARG A 153 -20.10 -3.66 8.26
C ARG A 153 -19.11 -4.44 7.41
N VAL A 154 -18.14 -5.07 8.05
CA VAL A 154 -17.21 -5.98 7.38
C VAL A 154 -17.96 -7.29 7.11
N THR A 155 -18.27 -7.56 5.86
CA THR A 155 -18.72 -8.88 5.42
C THR A 155 -17.50 -9.64 4.94
N THR A 156 -17.08 -10.66 5.70
CA THR A 156 -15.91 -11.48 5.36
C THR A 156 -16.05 -12.04 3.94
N VAL A 157 -15.21 -11.58 3.02
CA VAL A 157 -15.06 -12.23 1.71
C VAL A 157 -14.21 -13.46 1.96
N ILE A 158 -14.83 -14.62 2.10
CA ILE A 158 -14.12 -15.89 2.16
C ILE A 158 -13.45 -16.09 0.80
N ARG A 159 -12.16 -15.76 0.67
CA ARG A 159 -11.36 -16.21 -0.47
C ARG A 159 -11.28 -17.73 -0.39
N ARG A 160 -12.02 -18.41 -1.27
CA ARG A 160 -11.79 -19.83 -1.54
C ARG A 160 -10.38 -19.94 -2.10
N SER A 161 -9.46 -20.50 -1.32
CA SER A 161 -8.12 -20.85 -1.79
C SER A 161 -8.29 -21.78 -3.00
N GLY A 162 -7.98 -21.28 -4.20
CA GLY A 162 -7.87 -22.11 -5.40
C GLY A 162 -6.70 -23.07 -5.21
N LYS A 163 -6.97 -24.36 -5.44
CA LYS A 163 -5.96 -25.43 -5.52
C LYS A 163 -4.95 -25.19 -6.64
#